data_AF-A0A843J5G5-F1
#
_entry.id   AF-A0A843J5G5-F1
#
_cell.length_a   1.000
_cell.length_b   1.000
_cell.length_c   1.000
_cell.angle_alpha   90.00
_cell.angle_beta   90.00
_cell.angle_gamma   90.00
#
_symmetry.space_group_name_H-M   'P 1'
#
loop_
_entity.id
_entity.type
_entity.pdbx_description
1 polymer ?
#
loop_
_entity_poly.entity_id
_entity_poly.type
_entity_poly.pdbx_seq_one_letter_code
_entity_poly.pdbx_strand_id
1 'polypeptide(L)'
;MADAAAPPQAPPMPSMMPMLIMMFLILILYTVDGQDHVIGEILDKGLFFLGMDGKYPVVTLFIAGALMASTSAILRSFFMDMLAQAKSQQIMSAFNKELRQARLENNSFKIKKLTEMQPAMMAKNMENSNKMMKSMPFTMIIIIPMFLWIRYFVNVTVADAGTLGVFVPWANVSLLDQVWFMPDWILIYTLISIPFGQIVNRLIRTYKFRKYLQQLDAGEGAEAA
;
A
#
# COMPACT_ATOMS: atom_id res chain seq x y z
N MET A 1 -12.10 47.17 -2.86
CA MET A 1 -12.24 46.73 -4.26
C MET A 1 -10.83 46.46 -4.76
N ALA A 2 -10.37 45.28 -5.15
CA ALA A 2 -10.93 43.94 -5.28
C ALA A 2 -9.75 42.93 -5.22
N ASP A 3 -10.05 41.72 -4.74
CA ASP A 3 -9.36 40.45 -5.01
C ASP A 3 -7.82 40.41 -5.11
N ALA A 4 -7.16 40.11 -3.99
CA ALA A 4 -5.96 39.29 -4.02
C ALA A 4 -6.37 37.86 -3.62
N ALA A 5 -6.95 37.14 -4.57
CA ALA A 5 -7.33 35.74 -4.41
C ALA A 5 -6.12 34.95 -3.87
N ALA A 6 -6.32 34.30 -2.72
CA ALA A 6 -5.34 33.37 -2.16
C ALA A 6 -4.93 32.37 -3.26
N PRO A 7 -3.62 32.09 -3.44
CA PRO A 7 -3.20 31.15 -4.47
C PRO A 7 -3.92 29.81 -4.24
N PRO A 8 -4.51 29.22 -5.28
CA PRO A 8 -5.32 28.02 -5.15
C PRO A 8 -4.47 26.94 -4.49
N GLN A 9 -4.99 26.36 -3.41
CA GLN A 9 -4.45 25.14 -2.83
C GLN A 9 -4.41 24.13 -3.98
N ALA A 10 -3.21 23.80 -4.45
CA ALA A 10 -3.05 22.74 -5.45
C ALA A 10 -3.78 21.50 -4.92
N PRO A 11 -4.66 20.87 -5.73
CA PRO A 11 -5.40 19.71 -5.28
C PRO A 11 -4.43 18.65 -4.76
N PRO A 12 -4.82 17.83 -3.76
CA PRO A 12 -3.98 16.74 -3.31
C PRO A 12 -3.69 15.88 -4.54
N MET A 13 -2.45 15.91 -5.04
CA MET A 13 -2.09 15.09 -6.18
C MET A 13 -2.50 13.65 -5.84
N PRO A 14 -3.34 12.99 -6.67
CA PRO A 14 -3.60 11.57 -6.47
C PRO A 14 -2.24 10.90 -6.42
N SER A 15 -2.01 10.12 -5.36
CA SER A 15 -0.68 9.62 -5.03
C SER A 15 -0.12 8.88 -6.25
N MET A 16 0.79 9.53 -6.99
CA MET A 16 1.41 8.94 -8.17
C MET A 16 2.26 7.71 -7.77
N MET A 17 2.68 7.65 -6.51
CA MET A 17 3.49 6.57 -5.95
C MET A 17 2.89 5.16 -6.11
N PRO A 18 1.66 4.84 -5.64
CA PRO A 18 1.06 3.53 -5.86
C PRO A 18 0.92 3.16 -7.35
N MET A 19 0.65 4.13 -8.22
CA MET A 19 0.56 3.88 -9.66
C MET A 19 1.94 3.52 -10.25
N LEU A 20 2.98 4.27 -9.90
CA LEU A 20 4.35 3.98 -10.31
C LEU A 20 4.83 2.62 -9.80
N ILE A 21 4.52 2.29 -8.55
CA ILE A 21 4.86 0.99 -7.95
C ILE A 21 4.20 -0.15 -8.73
N MET A 22 2.93 0.00 -9.10
CA MET A 22 2.22 -1.01 -9.90
C MET A 22 2.83 -1.16 -11.30
N MET A 23 3.19 -0.06 -11.95
CA MET A 23 3.84 -0.09 -13.26
C MET A 23 5.20 -0.80 -13.20
N PHE A 24 6.04 -0.49 -12.21
CA PHE A 24 7.31 -1.18 -11.99
C PHE A 24 7.12 -2.67 -11.73
N LEU A 25 6.11 -3.03 -10.93
CA LEU A 25 5.79 -4.42 -10.66
C LEU A 25 5.43 -5.16 -11.95
N ILE A 26 4.54 -4.60 -12.78
CA ILE A 26 4.16 -5.18 -14.07
C ILE A 26 5.40 -5.35 -14.96
N LEU A 27 6.25 -4.33 -15.08
CA LEU A 27 7.48 -4.44 -15.87
C LEU A 27 8.37 -5.59 -15.38
N ILE A 28 8.59 -5.70 -14.07
CA ILE A 28 9.40 -6.78 -13.48
C ILE A 28 8.80 -8.14 -13.78
N LEU A 29 7.48 -8.32 -13.67
CA LEU A 29 6.84 -9.61 -13.95
C LEU A 29 7.07 -10.05 -15.39
N TYR A 30 6.95 -9.13 -16.37
CA TYR A 30 7.15 -9.45 -17.77
C TYR A 30 8.62 -9.63 -18.15
N THR A 31 9.57 -8.95 -17.48
CA THR A 31 11.01 -9.10 -17.79
C THR A 31 11.66 -10.29 -17.10
N VAL A 32 11.18 -10.69 -15.91
CA VAL A 32 11.82 -11.73 -15.09
C VAL A 32 11.34 -13.14 -15.46
N ASP A 33 10.05 -13.33 -15.70
CA ASP A 33 9.45 -14.66 -15.92
C ASP A 33 9.05 -14.89 -17.39
N GLY A 34 9.10 -13.83 -18.22
CA GLY A 34 8.92 -13.91 -19.66
C GLY A 34 7.58 -14.53 -20.07
N GLN A 35 7.58 -15.25 -21.20
CA GLN A 35 6.45 -16.06 -21.65
C GLN A 35 6.53 -17.52 -21.20
N ASP A 36 7.70 -17.97 -20.75
CA ASP A 36 7.94 -19.38 -20.41
C ASP A 36 7.52 -19.72 -18.98
N HIS A 37 7.25 -18.71 -18.14
CA HIS A 37 6.73 -18.85 -16.77
C HIS A 37 7.52 -19.79 -15.85
N VAL A 38 8.85 -19.88 -16.05
CA VAL A 38 9.73 -20.84 -15.37
C VAL A 38 9.72 -20.65 -13.85
N ILE A 39 9.74 -19.41 -13.38
CA ILE A 39 9.72 -19.11 -11.94
C ILE A 39 8.32 -19.36 -11.38
N GLY A 40 7.29 -19.02 -12.15
CA GLY A 40 5.91 -19.33 -11.83
C GLY A 40 5.66 -20.83 -11.62
N GLU A 41 6.19 -21.69 -12.48
CA GLU A 41 6.08 -23.16 -12.38
C GLU A 41 6.76 -23.71 -11.13
N ILE A 42 7.96 -23.19 -10.80
CA ILE A 42 8.68 -23.60 -9.59
C ILE A 42 7.87 -23.23 -8.33
N LEU A 43 7.30 -22.02 -8.32
CA LEU A 43 6.47 -21.57 -7.21
C LEU A 43 5.17 -22.37 -7.11
N ASP A 44 4.60 -22.79 -8.24
CA ASP A 44 3.40 -23.62 -8.26
C ASP A 44 3.60 -24.98 -7.63
N LYS A 45 4.76 -25.62 -7.87
CA LYS A 45 5.13 -26.86 -7.15
C LYS A 45 5.15 -26.68 -5.63
N GLY A 46 5.51 -25.49 -5.15
CA GLY A 46 5.49 -25.14 -3.72
C GLY A 46 4.10 -24.72 -3.19
N LEU A 47 3.27 -24.11 -4.03
CA LEU A 47 1.97 -23.52 -3.68
C LEU A 47 0.78 -24.30 -4.26
N PHE A 48 1.01 -25.52 -4.75
CA PHE A 48 0.00 -26.38 -5.38
C PHE A 48 -1.27 -26.53 -4.53
N PHE A 49 -1.12 -26.60 -3.20
CA PHE A 49 -2.23 -26.69 -2.26
C PHE A 49 -3.18 -25.47 -2.28
N LEU A 50 -2.70 -24.30 -2.70
CA LEU A 50 -3.51 -23.09 -2.86
C LEU A 50 -4.25 -23.08 -4.21
N GLY A 51 -3.71 -23.75 -5.23
CA GLY A 51 -4.23 -23.75 -6.59
C GLY A 51 -5.60 -24.44 -6.75
N MET A 52 -5.94 -25.40 -5.88
CA MET A 52 -7.20 -26.18 -5.96
C MET A 52 -7.50 -26.69 -7.39
N ASP A 53 -6.47 -27.17 -8.09
CA ASP A 53 -6.51 -27.64 -9.49
C ASP A 53 -7.14 -26.64 -10.48
N GLY A 54 -7.15 -25.34 -10.17
CA GLY A 54 -7.75 -24.32 -11.03
C GLY A 54 -9.29 -24.30 -11.03
N LYS A 55 -9.96 -25.14 -10.22
CA LYS A 55 -11.44 -25.24 -10.21
C LYS A 55 -12.14 -24.00 -9.65
N TYR A 56 -11.50 -23.31 -8.71
CA TYR A 56 -12.08 -22.13 -8.04
C TYR A 56 -11.11 -20.94 -8.08
N PRO A 57 -10.89 -20.34 -9.26
CA PRO A 57 -9.87 -19.31 -9.45
C PRO A 57 -10.10 -18.10 -8.53
N VAL A 58 -11.35 -17.66 -8.34
CA VAL A 58 -11.67 -16.51 -7.48
C VAL A 58 -11.32 -16.76 -6.02
N VAL A 59 -11.60 -17.97 -5.51
CA VAL A 59 -11.33 -18.32 -4.11
C VAL A 59 -9.83 -18.47 -3.87
N THR A 60 -9.10 -19.08 -4.81
CA THR A 60 -7.64 -19.16 -4.77
C THR A 60 -7.02 -17.77 -4.77
N LEU A 61 -7.45 -16.87 -5.65
CA LEU A 61 -6.99 -15.48 -5.70
C LEU A 61 -7.28 -14.73 -4.39
N PHE A 62 -8.44 -14.97 -3.78
CA PHE A 62 -8.79 -14.40 -2.47
C PHE A 62 -7.83 -14.87 -1.37
N ILE A 63 -7.60 -16.18 -1.26
CA ILE A 63 -6.70 -16.74 -0.23
C ILE A 63 -5.27 -16.26 -0.45
N ALA A 64 -4.79 -16.25 -1.69
CA ALA A 64 -3.47 -15.75 -2.04
C ALA A 64 -3.32 -14.26 -1.73
N GLY A 65 -4.33 -13.45 -2.06
CA GLY A 65 -4.38 -12.04 -1.72
C GLY A 65 -4.41 -11.81 -0.21
N ALA A 66 -5.18 -12.62 0.52
CA ALA A 66 -5.28 -12.54 1.96
C ALA A 66 -3.94 -12.86 2.65
N LEU A 67 -3.27 -13.92 2.20
CA LEU A 67 -1.95 -14.31 2.70
C LEU A 67 -0.89 -13.26 2.39
N MET A 68 -0.87 -12.76 1.16
CA MET A 68 0.06 -11.70 0.74
C MET A 68 -0.17 -10.40 1.53
N ALA A 69 -1.42 -9.95 1.66
CA ALA A 69 -1.78 -8.74 2.40
C ALA A 69 -1.42 -8.86 3.88
N SER A 70 -1.65 -10.04 4.48
CA SER A 70 -1.30 -10.32 5.88
C SER A 70 0.21 -10.25 6.10
N THR A 71 1.00 -10.97 5.29
CA THR A 71 2.47 -10.99 5.41
C THR A 71 3.06 -9.61 5.14
N SER A 72 2.58 -8.90 4.12
CA SER A 72 3.00 -7.54 3.79
C SER A 72 2.70 -6.56 4.92
N ALA A 73 1.50 -6.65 5.52
CA ALA A 73 1.12 -5.79 6.62
C ALA A 73 1.94 -6.07 7.89
N ILE A 74 2.27 -7.33 8.18
CA ILE A 74 3.14 -7.71 9.31
C ILE A 74 4.54 -7.13 9.13
N LEU A 75 5.13 -7.28 7.95
CA LEU A 75 6.48 -6.74 7.69
C LEU A 75 6.50 -5.23 7.74
N ARG A 76 5.55 -4.58 7.08
CA ARG A 76 5.39 -3.12 7.15
C ARG A 76 5.23 -2.66 8.59
N SER A 77 4.49 -3.41 9.40
CA SER A 77 4.28 -3.15 10.82
C SER A 77 5.59 -3.28 11.63
N PHE A 78 6.53 -4.12 11.21
CA PHE A 78 7.86 -4.21 11.85
C PHE A 78 8.74 -2.99 11.54
N PHE A 79 8.70 -2.48 10.31
CA PHE A 79 9.55 -1.37 9.88
C PHE A 79 8.96 0.02 10.14
N MET A 80 7.63 0.13 10.29
CA MET A 80 6.96 1.42 10.50
C MET A 80 6.45 1.60 11.93
N ASP A 81 6.92 2.66 12.57
CA ASP A 81 6.33 3.18 13.80
C ASP A 81 5.09 4.03 13.49
N MET A 82 3.93 3.44 13.76
CA MET A 82 2.62 4.08 13.55
C MET A 82 2.39 5.26 14.50
N LEU A 83 2.96 5.23 15.72
CA LEU A 83 2.78 6.29 16.70
C LEU A 83 3.62 7.51 16.32
N ALA A 84 4.89 7.31 15.95
CA ALA A 84 5.74 8.38 15.46
C ALA A 84 5.17 9.02 14.19
N GLN A 85 4.61 8.22 13.28
CA GLN A 85 3.93 8.73 12.09
C GLN A 85 2.69 9.56 12.44
N ALA A 86 1.84 9.09 13.35
CA ALA A 86 0.65 9.81 13.80
C ALA A 86 1.02 11.14 14.49
N LYS A 87 2.02 11.13 15.38
CA LYS A 87 2.55 12.35 16.01
C LYS A 87 3.08 13.33 14.95
N SER A 88 3.89 12.84 14.00
CA SER A 88 4.43 13.68 12.93
C SER A 88 3.33 14.31 12.07
N GLN A 89 2.26 13.56 11.77
CA GLN A 89 1.11 14.06 11.03
C GLN A 89 0.37 15.17 11.80
N GLN A 90 0.18 14.98 13.11
CA GLN A 90 -0.45 15.99 13.99
C GLN A 90 0.40 17.26 14.07
N ILE A 91 1.71 17.15 14.25
CA ILE A 91 2.61 18.32 14.29
C ILE A 91 2.55 19.07 12.96
N MET A 92 2.59 18.36 11.83
CA MET A 92 2.50 18.98 10.50
C MET A 92 1.13 19.68 10.28
N SER A 93 0.04 19.06 10.73
CA SER A 93 -1.30 19.65 10.69
C SER A 93 -1.38 20.94 11.52
N ALA A 94 -0.88 20.90 12.76
CA ALA A 94 -0.83 22.06 13.64
C ALA A 94 0.05 23.18 13.06
N PHE A 95 1.22 22.84 12.53
CA PHE A 95 2.12 23.78 11.85
C PHE A 95 1.44 24.48 10.67
N ASN A 96 0.76 23.73 9.80
CA ASN A 96 0.04 24.29 8.65
C ASN A 96 -1.13 25.18 9.08
N LYS A 97 -1.81 24.83 10.18
CA LYS A 97 -2.88 25.64 10.75
C LYS A 97 -2.36 26.97 11.30
N GLU A 98 -1.26 26.93 12.07
CA GLU A 98 -0.58 28.11 12.60
C GLU A 98 -0.04 29.01 11.48
N LEU A 99 0.58 28.42 10.45
CA LEU A 99 1.07 29.19 9.30
C LEU A 99 -0.06 29.89 8.55
N ARG A 100 -1.22 29.22 8.41
CA ARG A 100 -2.42 29.82 7.82
C ARG A 100 -2.96 30.96 8.70
N GLN A 101 -3.02 30.78 10.02
CA GLN A 101 -3.46 31.83 10.95
C GLN A 101 -2.50 33.03 10.94
N ALA A 102 -1.19 32.81 10.97
CA ALA A 102 -0.19 33.86 10.90
C ALA A 102 -0.29 34.68 9.60
N ARG A 103 -0.64 34.05 8.47
CA ARG A 103 -0.93 34.75 7.21
C ARG A 103 -2.20 35.59 7.28
N LEU A 104 -3.26 35.08 7.89
CA LEU A 104 -4.51 35.84 8.09
C LEU A 104 -4.32 37.05 9.01
N GLU A 105 -3.51 36.88 10.06
CA GLU A 105 -3.14 37.93 11.02
C GLU A 105 -2.11 38.94 10.48
N ASN A 106 -1.57 38.73 9.27
CA ASN A 106 -0.44 39.50 8.70
C ASN A 106 0.76 39.63 9.65
N ASN A 107 0.98 38.63 10.51
CA ASN A 107 2.06 38.66 11.48
C ASN A 107 3.39 38.23 10.83
N SER A 108 4.11 39.20 10.28
CA SER A 108 5.39 38.99 9.58
C SER A 108 6.45 38.27 10.42
N PHE A 109 6.48 38.50 11.74
CA PHE A 109 7.40 37.83 12.66
C PHE A 109 7.07 36.33 12.81
N LYS A 110 5.79 35.99 13.05
CA LYS A 110 5.34 34.58 13.12
C LYS A 110 5.56 33.86 11.80
N ILE A 111 5.25 34.50 10.66
CA ILE A 111 5.45 33.91 9.34
C ILE A 111 6.93 33.60 9.12
N LYS A 112 7.83 34.54 9.41
CA LYS A 112 9.27 34.35 9.25
C LYS A 112 9.78 33.20 10.12
N LYS A 113 9.41 33.17 11.40
CA LYS A 113 9.78 32.09 12.34
C LYS A 113 9.25 30.72 11.90
N LEU A 114 7.99 30.62 11.47
CA LEU A 114 7.42 29.37 10.99
C LEU A 114 8.09 28.91 9.69
N THR A 115 8.41 29.84 8.79
CA THR A 115 9.13 29.54 7.54
C THR A 115 10.55 29.05 7.82
N GLU A 116 11.25 29.62 8.80
CA GLU A 116 12.56 29.14 9.25
C GLU A 116 12.52 27.73 9.84
N MET A 117 11.40 27.32 10.45
CA MET A 117 11.21 25.96 10.95
C MET A 117 10.77 24.96 9.87
N GLN A 118 10.33 25.43 8.70
CA GLN A 118 9.83 24.56 7.62
C GLN A 118 10.88 23.53 7.14
N PRO A 119 12.17 23.88 6.94
CA PRO A 119 13.20 22.90 6.57
C PRO A 119 13.40 21.83 7.64
N ALA A 120 13.37 22.18 8.93
CA ALA A 120 13.50 21.21 10.02
C ALA A 120 12.32 20.23 10.04
N MET A 121 11.10 20.74 9.80
CA MET A 121 9.89 19.92 9.65
C MET A 121 9.96 18.99 8.43
N MET A 122 10.46 19.49 7.30
CA MET A 122 10.70 18.68 6.10
C MET A 122 11.76 17.61 6.34
N ALA A 123 12.87 17.93 7.01
CA ALA A 123 13.93 16.98 7.34
C ALA A 123 13.40 15.83 8.21
N LYS A 124 12.59 16.14 9.23
CA LYS A 124 11.93 15.13 10.07
C LYS A 124 10.96 14.25 9.28
N ASN A 125 10.22 14.83 8.34
CA ASN A 125 9.36 14.07 7.44
C ASN A 125 10.17 13.18 6.48
N MET A 126 11.32 13.66 5.99
CA MET A 126 12.22 12.93 5.10
C MET A 126 12.89 11.75 5.82
N GLU A 127 13.19 11.87 7.11
CA GLU A 127 13.65 10.75 7.93
C GLU A 127 12.60 9.63 7.98
N ASN A 128 11.32 9.98 8.16
CA ASN A 128 10.22 9.03 8.13
C ASN A 128 10.05 8.40 6.74
N SER A 129 10.17 9.19 5.67
CA SER A 129 10.16 8.69 4.30
C SER A 129 11.31 7.72 4.03
N ASN A 130 12.52 7.99 4.53
CA ASN A 130 13.67 7.10 4.41
C ASN A 130 13.42 5.74 5.06
N LYS A 131 12.79 5.71 6.25
CA LYS A 131 12.40 4.44 6.90
C LYS A 131 11.42 3.66 6.03
N MET A 132 10.45 4.33 5.42
CA MET A 132 9.50 3.71 4.48
C MET A 132 10.20 3.16 3.23
N MET A 133 11.10 3.94 2.62
CA MET A 133 11.86 3.51 1.44
C MET A 133 12.75 2.29 1.73
N LYS A 134 13.37 2.23 2.90
CA LYS A 134 14.16 1.04 3.32
C LYS A 134 13.30 -0.22 3.41
N SER A 135 12.02 -0.10 3.76
CA SER A 135 11.10 -1.24 3.84
C SER A 135 10.58 -1.73 2.48
N MET A 136 10.63 -0.89 1.44
CA MET A 136 10.03 -1.19 0.13
C MET A 136 10.61 -2.44 -0.52
N PRO A 137 11.94 -2.64 -0.64
CA PRO A 137 12.51 -3.84 -1.25
C PRO A 137 12.11 -5.13 -0.51
N PHE A 138 12.05 -5.09 0.82
CA PHE A 138 11.63 -6.25 1.62
C PHE A 138 10.18 -6.66 1.32
N THR A 139 9.28 -5.68 1.15
CA THR A 139 7.91 -5.98 0.74
C THR A 139 7.86 -6.54 -0.68
N MET A 140 8.72 -6.06 -1.59
CA MET A 140 8.77 -6.52 -2.98
C MET A 140 9.28 -7.96 -3.12
N ILE A 141 10.22 -8.38 -2.29
CA ILE A 141 10.71 -9.78 -2.27
C ILE A 141 9.58 -10.78 -2.00
N ILE A 142 8.50 -10.36 -1.35
CA ILE A 142 7.33 -11.22 -1.09
C ILE A 142 6.23 -11.02 -2.11
N ILE A 143 6.01 -9.78 -2.50
CA ILE A 143 4.96 -9.44 -3.48
C ILE A 143 5.32 -10.07 -4.84
N ILE A 144 6.55 -9.92 -5.32
CA ILE A 144 6.95 -10.35 -6.67
C ILE A 144 6.75 -11.87 -6.87
N PRO A 145 7.29 -12.78 -6.03
CA PRO A 145 7.06 -14.21 -6.20
C PRO A 145 5.58 -14.58 -6.15
N MET A 146 4.80 -13.97 -5.25
CA MET A 146 3.37 -14.22 -5.19
C MET A 146 2.65 -13.83 -6.49
N PHE A 147 3.00 -12.69 -7.09
CA PHE A 147 2.43 -12.28 -8.38
C PHE A 147 2.90 -13.15 -9.55
N LEU A 148 4.15 -13.62 -9.55
CA LEU A 148 4.67 -14.58 -10.54
C LEU A 148 3.91 -15.90 -10.47
N TRP A 149 3.67 -16.41 -9.27
CA TRP A 149 2.86 -17.60 -9.08
C TRP A 149 1.41 -17.39 -9.53
N ILE A 150 0.77 -16.28 -9.14
CA ILE A 150 -0.61 -15.97 -9.58
C ILE A 150 -0.69 -15.92 -11.10
N ARG A 151 0.31 -15.32 -11.77
CA ARG A 151 0.38 -15.27 -13.23
C ARG A 151 0.42 -16.67 -13.82
N TYR A 152 1.29 -17.55 -13.33
CA TYR A 152 1.36 -18.95 -13.78
C TYR A 152 0.04 -19.69 -13.53
N PHE A 153 -0.51 -19.57 -12.32
CA PHE A 153 -1.78 -20.17 -11.94
C PHE A 153 -2.90 -19.78 -12.91
N VAL A 154 -3.02 -18.49 -13.25
CA VAL A 154 -4.06 -18.01 -14.16
C VAL A 154 -3.80 -18.44 -15.61
N ASN A 155 -2.58 -18.32 -16.11
CA ASN A 155 -2.27 -18.59 -17.53
C ASN A 155 -2.17 -20.08 -17.86
N VAL A 156 -1.83 -20.92 -16.88
CA VAL A 156 -1.62 -22.36 -17.07
C VAL A 156 -2.71 -23.14 -16.35
N THR A 157 -2.75 -23.11 -15.02
CA THR A 157 -3.63 -23.98 -14.22
C THR A 157 -5.12 -23.70 -14.44
N VAL A 158 -5.54 -22.43 -14.50
CA VAL A 158 -6.94 -22.04 -14.72
C VAL A 158 -7.32 -22.19 -16.19
N ALA A 159 -6.38 -21.94 -17.11
CA ALA A 159 -6.58 -22.15 -18.54
C ALA A 159 -6.81 -23.64 -18.85
N ASP A 160 -5.97 -24.52 -18.30
CA ASP A 160 -6.10 -25.98 -18.43
C ASP A 160 -7.38 -26.52 -17.77
N ALA A 161 -7.83 -25.89 -16.68
CA ALA A 161 -9.08 -26.23 -16.01
C ALA A 161 -10.34 -25.74 -16.75
N GLY A 162 -10.21 -24.86 -17.75
CA GLY A 162 -11.33 -24.30 -18.52
C GLY A 162 -12.22 -23.32 -17.74
N THR A 163 -11.76 -22.84 -16.58
CA THR A 163 -12.52 -21.97 -15.64
C THR A 163 -12.17 -20.49 -15.79
N LEU A 164 -11.74 -20.09 -16.99
CA LEU A 164 -11.25 -18.74 -17.30
C LEU A 164 -12.31 -17.64 -17.14
N GLY A 165 -13.60 -17.98 -17.29
CA GLY A 165 -14.71 -17.04 -17.20
C GLY A 165 -15.08 -16.73 -15.75
N VAL A 166 -14.87 -15.48 -15.33
CA VAL A 166 -15.31 -14.99 -14.02
C VAL A 166 -16.52 -14.09 -14.19
N PHE A 167 -17.57 -14.40 -13.43
CA PHE A 167 -18.78 -13.59 -13.35
C PHE A 167 -18.56 -12.44 -12.37
N VAL A 168 -18.54 -11.21 -12.87
CA VAL A 168 -18.46 -9.99 -12.08
C VAL A 168 -19.81 -9.26 -12.19
N PRO A 169 -20.31 -8.53 -11.16
CA PRO A 169 -21.67 -8.00 -11.17
C PRO A 169 -22.04 -7.09 -12.37
N TRP A 170 -21.06 -6.58 -13.09
CA TRP A 170 -21.22 -5.70 -14.24
C TRP A 170 -20.78 -6.30 -15.58
N ALA A 171 -20.11 -7.45 -15.63
CA ALA A 171 -19.64 -8.09 -16.86
C ALA A 171 -19.17 -9.53 -16.63
N ASN A 172 -19.18 -10.33 -17.70
CA ASN A 172 -18.41 -11.58 -17.76
C ASN A 172 -17.03 -11.26 -18.32
N VAL A 173 -15.98 -11.55 -17.57
CA VAL A 173 -14.59 -11.25 -17.94
C VAL A 173 -13.77 -12.52 -17.96
N SER A 174 -12.92 -12.68 -18.97
CA SER A 174 -11.95 -13.76 -19.00
C SER A 174 -10.71 -13.34 -18.23
N LEU A 175 -10.15 -14.22 -17.39
CA LEU A 175 -8.94 -13.93 -16.63
C LEU A 175 -7.69 -13.70 -17.51
N LEU A 176 -7.74 -14.13 -18.77
CA LEU A 176 -6.68 -13.92 -19.76
C LEU A 176 -6.82 -12.64 -20.57
N ASP A 177 -7.98 -11.97 -20.50
CA ASP A 177 -8.17 -10.71 -21.20
C ASP A 177 -7.30 -9.62 -20.56
N GLN A 178 -7.01 -8.59 -21.36
CA GLN A 178 -6.18 -7.47 -20.94
C GLN A 178 -6.89 -6.16 -21.26
N VAL A 179 -7.02 -5.31 -20.24
CA VAL A 179 -7.47 -3.93 -20.41
C VAL A 179 -6.25 -3.01 -20.35
N TRP A 180 -5.97 -2.33 -21.48
CA TRP A 180 -4.80 -1.48 -21.68
C TRP A 180 -3.47 -2.22 -21.47
N PHE A 181 -2.90 -2.15 -20.27
CA PHE A 181 -1.61 -2.72 -19.89
C PHE A 181 -1.73 -3.65 -18.68
N MET A 182 -2.94 -3.81 -18.13
CA MET A 182 -3.21 -4.63 -16.95
C MET A 182 -4.02 -5.86 -17.36
N PRO A 183 -3.51 -7.07 -17.12
CA PRO A 183 -4.30 -8.28 -17.20
C PRO A 183 -5.50 -8.25 -16.26
N ASP A 184 -6.62 -8.82 -16.67
CA ASP A 184 -7.88 -8.81 -15.92
C ASP A 184 -7.78 -9.54 -14.58
N TRP A 185 -6.92 -10.56 -14.49
CA TRP A 185 -6.62 -11.20 -13.22
C TRP A 185 -5.99 -10.26 -12.19
N ILE A 186 -5.19 -9.27 -12.60
CA ILE A 186 -4.64 -8.25 -11.69
C ILE A 186 -5.77 -7.36 -11.19
N LEU A 187 -6.73 -7.01 -12.04
CA LEU A 187 -7.88 -6.18 -11.67
C LEU A 187 -8.77 -6.90 -10.66
N ILE A 188 -9.14 -8.15 -10.94
CA ILE A 188 -9.95 -8.97 -10.07
C ILE A 188 -9.24 -9.20 -8.74
N TYR A 189 -7.95 -9.56 -8.78
CA TYR A 189 -7.12 -9.67 -7.59
C TYR A 189 -7.13 -8.38 -6.76
N THR A 190 -6.93 -7.22 -7.40
CA THR A 190 -6.83 -5.93 -6.73
C THR A 190 -8.16 -5.51 -6.11
N LEU A 191 -9.28 -5.69 -6.83
CA LEU A 191 -10.63 -5.42 -6.34
C LEU A 191 -10.97 -6.22 -5.07
N ILE A 192 -10.52 -7.48 -5.02
CA ILE A 192 -10.73 -8.37 -3.89
C ILE A 192 -9.73 -8.06 -2.74
N SER A 193 -8.48 -7.77 -3.08
CA SER A 193 -7.38 -7.57 -2.11
C SER A 193 -7.45 -6.23 -1.37
N ILE A 194 -7.95 -5.16 -2.01
CA ILE A 194 -8.09 -3.85 -1.35
C ILE A 194 -8.94 -3.91 -0.06
N PRO A 195 -10.22 -4.35 -0.09
CA PRO A 195 -11.05 -4.37 1.11
C PRO A 195 -10.47 -5.30 2.18
N PHE A 196 -9.91 -6.45 1.78
CA PHE A 196 -9.26 -7.36 2.72
C PHE A 196 -8.02 -6.73 3.37
N GLY A 197 -7.17 -6.09 2.58
CA GLY A 197 -6.00 -5.36 3.07
C GLY A 197 -6.37 -4.24 4.04
N GLN A 198 -7.50 -3.55 3.83
CA GLN A 198 -7.99 -2.57 4.79
C GLN A 198 -8.37 -3.20 6.13
N ILE A 199 -9.03 -4.37 6.10
CA ILE A 199 -9.40 -5.13 7.31
C ILE A 199 -8.15 -5.53 8.08
N VAL A 200 -7.17 -6.16 7.41
CA VAL A 200 -5.91 -6.58 8.03
C VAL A 200 -5.16 -5.41 8.66
N ASN A 201 -5.01 -4.31 7.91
CA ASN A 201 -4.33 -3.11 8.40
C ASN A 201 -5.05 -2.51 9.62
N ARG A 202 -6.38 -2.52 9.62
CA ARG A 202 -7.18 -2.06 10.76
C ARG A 202 -6.97 -2.97 11.98
N LEU A 203 -6.99 -4.29 11.82
CA LEU A 203 -6.76 -5.24 12.91
C LEU A 203 -5.39 -5.05 13.55
N ILE A 204 -4.34 -4.93 12.74
CA ILE A 204 -2.96 -4.71 13.23
C ILE A 204 -2.87 -3.38 14.00
N ARG A 205 -3.47 -2.30 13.46
CA ARG A 205 -3.52 -0.99 14.12
C ARG A 205 -4.23 -1.07 15.46
N THR A 206 -5.41 -1.69 15.51
CA THR A 206 -6.19 -1.84 16.75
C THR A 206 -5.42 -2.65 17.79
N TYR A 207 -4.77 -3.74 17.38
CA TYR A 207 -3.97 -4.56 18.30
C TYR A 207 -2.80 -3.79 18.90
N LYS A 208 -2.00 -3.12 18.05
CA LYS A 208 -0.86 -2.31 18.51
C LYS A 208 -1.28 -1.15 19.42
N PHE A 209 -2.36 -0.46 19.06
CA PHE A 209 -2.88 0.65 19.84
C PHE A 209 -3.39 0.19 21.22
N ARG A 210 -4.10 -0.94 21.28
CA ARG A 210 -4.52 -1.54 22.55
C ARG A 210 -3.32 -1.88 23.44
N LYS A 211 -2.27 -2.49 22.88
CA LYS A 211 -1.05 -2.79 23.63
C LYS A 211 -0.36 -1.53 24.16
N TYR A 212 -0.31 -0.47 23.36
CA TYR A 212 0.27 0.81 23.78
C TYR A 212 -0.54 1.47 24.90
N LEU A 213 -1.88 1.48 24.80
CA LEU A 213 -2.74 1.98 25.88
C LEU A 213 -2.57 1.18 27.18
N GLN A 214 -2.50 -0.16 27.08
CA GLN A 214 -2.25 -1.00 28.25
C GLN A 214 -0.91 -0.71 28.92
N GLN A 215 0.13 -0.38 28.16
CA GLN A 215 1.44 0.03 28.70
C GLN A 215 1.38 1.39 29.41
N LEU A 216 0.60 2.33 28.88
CA LEU A 216 0.37 3.63 29.51
C LEU A 216 -0.45 3.50 30.80
N ASP A 217 -1.51 2.68 30.78
CA ASP A 217 -2.39 2.43 31.93
C ASP A 217 -1.69 1.60 33.02
N ALA A 218 -0.73 0.75 32.65
CA ALA A 218 0.09 -0.04 33.58
C ALA A 218 1.19 0.75 34.30
N GLY A 219 1.30 2.06 34.08
CA GLY A 219 2.16 2.94 34.89
C GLY A 219 3.61 3.10 34.42
N GLU A 220 3.99 2.61 33.24
CA GLU A 220 5.30 2.88 32.63
C GLU A 220 5.35 4.25 31.90
N GLY A 221 4.42 5.15 32.20
CA GLY A 221 4.27 6.46 31.57
C GLY A 221 5.27 7.55 32.03
N ALA A 222 6.30 7.21 32.82
CA ALA A 222 7.23 8.20 33.38
C ALA A 222 8.62 8.27 32.70
N GLU A 223 9.00 7.31 31.85
CA GLU A 223 10.41 7.21 31.39
C GLU A 223 10.64 7.38 29.87
N ALA A 224 9.59 7.56 29.06
CA ALA A 224 9.72 7.71 27.61
C ALA A 224 9.03 8.97 27.05
N ALA A 225 9.16 10.08 27.76
CA ALA A 225 8.86 11.43 27.26
C ALA A 225 10.12 12.09 26.68
#